data_AF-A0A7C4Z5W8-F1
#
_entry.id   AF-A0A7C4Z5W8-F1
#
_cell.length_a   1.000
_cell.length_b   1.000
_cell.length_c   1.000
_cell.angle_alpha   90.00
_cell.angle_beta   90.00
_cell.angle_gamma   90.00
#
_symmetry.space_group_name_H-M   'P 1'
#
loop_
_entity.id
_entity.type
_entity.pdbx_description
1 polymer ?
#
loop_
_entity_poly.entity_id
_entity_poly.type
_entity_poly.pdbx_seq_one_letter_code
_entity_poly.pdbx_strand_id
1 'polypeptide(L)'
;MGWYRIPLRTAPKVVAVDHLAFYQPTSFGDRGGMIEYVAPVRGHELTTRGELLKDETDHPRAREEYFKIQLGGLEKLKEPIRSEKWKRLTFLYTTGEYLLNAKLLNDLVVHAEEREILWKSLRERAENEQLYKTDLPEADIPPEVLIALLGIKEAKESYGDFD
;
A
#
# COMPACT_ATOMS: atom_id res chain seq x y z
N MET A 1 13.38 0.12 -7.34
CA MET A 1 12.37 -0.51 -6.45
C MET A 1 11.12 -0.79 -7.25
N GLY A 2 10.41 -1.86 -6.94
CA GLY A 2 9.22 -2.29 -7.68
C GLY A 2 7.94 -1.66 -7.14
N TRP A 3 6.86 -1.77 -7.91
CA TRP A 3 5.52 -1.36 -7.48
C TRP A 3 4.47 -2.32 -8.06
N TYR A 4 3.31 -2.38 -7.41
CA TYR A 4 2.13 -3.10 -7.89
C TYR A 4 0.95 -2.16 -8.00
N ARG A 5 0.05 -2.38 -8.97
CA ARG A 5 -1.16 -1.55 -9.12
C ARG A 5 -2.42 -2.33 -8.81
N ILE A 6 -3.36 -1.63 -8.18
CA ILE A 6 -4.71 -2.13 -7.96
C ILE A 6 -5.68 -1.11 -8.55
N PRO A 7 -6.51 -1.49 -9.54
CA PRO A 7 -7.55 -0.58 -10.05
C PRO A 7 -8.48 -0.17 -8.92
N LEU A 8 -8.73 1.14 -8.75
CA LEU A 8 -9.53 1.67 -7.65
C LEU A 8 -10.92 1.02 -7.60
N ARG A 9 -11.55 0.83 -8.77
CA ARG A 9 -12.89 0.23 -8.91
C ARG A 9 -13.01 -1.18 -8.32
N THR A 10 -11.90 -1.92 -8.26
CA THR A 10 -11.85 -3.29 -7.75
C THR A 10 -10.99 -3.41 -6.50
N ALA A 11 -10.51 -2.30 -5.96
CA ALA A 11 -9.60 -2.29 -4.82
C ALA A 11 -10.29 -2.89 -3.58
N PRO A 12 -9.53 -3.59 -2.72
CA PRO A 12 -10.07 -4.01 -1.45
C PRO A 12 -10.30 -2.78 -0.55
N LYS A 13 -11.13 -2.93 0.48
CA LYS A 13 -11.49 -1.81 1.37
C LYS A 13 -10.29 -1.13 2.04
N VAL A 14 -9.21 -1.88 2.27
CA VAL A 14 -7.99 -1.44 2.94
C VAL A 14 -6.81 -1.90 2.10
N VAL A 15 -5.99 -0.95 1.65
CA VAL A 15 -4.74 -1.22 0.92
C VAL A 15 -3.50 -1.05 1.79
N ALA A 16 -3.66 -0.44 2.97
CA ALA A 16 -2.72 -0.35 4.06
C ALA A 16 -2.50 -1.74 4.69
N VAL A 17 -1.56 -2.52 4.15
CA VAL A 17 -1.20 -3.86 4.63
C VAL A 17 0.31 -3.96 4.78
N ASP A 18 0.81 -4.92 5.56
CA ASP A 18 2.26 -5.11 5.73
C ASP A 18 2.93 -5.73 4.50
N HIS A 19 2.25 -6.68 3.86
CA HIS A 19 2.79 -7.47 2.76
C HIS A 19 1.72 -7.75 1.71
N LEU A 20 2.15 -7.91 0.45
CA LEU A 20 1.35 -8.53 -0.60
C LEU A 20 1.87 -9.93 -0.90
N ALA A 21 0.95 -10.89 -1.04
CA ALA A 21 1.23 -12.23 -1.54
C ALA A 21 0.69 -12.38 -2.96
N PHE A 22 1.50 -12.89 -3.88
CA PHE A 22 1.17 -12.90 -5.30
C PHE A 22 0.69 -14.28 -5.77
N TYR A 23 -0.59 -14.38 -6.09
CA TYR A 23 -1.13 -15.56 -6.77
C TYR A 23 -0.69 -15.58 -8.23
N GLN A 24 -0.08 -16.69 -8.62
CA GLN A 24 0.35 -16.95 -9.99
C GLN A 24 -0.79 -17.64 -10.73
N PRO A 25 -1.46 -16.98 -11.68
CA PRO A 25 -2.50 -17.62 -12.48
C PRO A 25 -1.93 -18.72 -13.39
N THR A 26 -2.82 -19.49 -14.02
CA THR A 26 -2.46 -20.60 -14.91
C THR A 26 -1.56 -20.21 -16.09
N SER A 27 -1.48 -18.92 -16.44
CA SER A 27 -0.52 -18.41 -17.44
C SER A 27 0.94 -18.57 -17.04
N PHE A 28 1.24 -18.91 -15.78
CA PHE A 28 2.58 -19.25 -15.29
C PHE A 28 2.98 -20.72 -15.52
N GLY A 29 2.17 -21.51 -16.26
CA GLY A 29 2.51 -22.89 -16.62
C GLY A 29 2.62 -23.80 -15.39
N ASP A 30 3.73 -24.52 -15.26
CA ASP A 30 4.01 -25.41 -14.13
C ASP A 30 4.06 -24.69 -12.77
N ARG A 31 4.21 -23.37 -12.80
CA ARG A 31 4.17 -22.48 -11.63
C ARG A 31 2.83 -21.78 -11.48
N GLY A 32 1.82 -22.16 -12.25
CA GLY A 32 0.47 -21.66 -12.12
C GLY A 32 -0.26 -22.29 -10.92
N GLY A 33 -1.25 -21.57 -10.40
CA GLY A 33 -2.10 -22.06 -9.32
C GLY A 33 -1.41 -22.09 -7.96
N MET A 34 -0.53 -21.13 -7.66
CA MET A 34 0.14 -21.08 -6.37
C MET A 34 0.56 -19.66 -5.96
N ILE A 35 0.95 -19.50 -4.71
CA ILE A 35 1.64 -18.33 -4.17
C ILE A 35 3.03 -18.77 -3.75
N GLU A 36 4.05 -18.09 -4.25
CA GLU A 36 5.45 -18.41 -3.91
C GLU A 36 6.24 -17.20 -3.45
N TYR A 37 5.73 -16.01 -3.74
CA TYR A 37 6.41 -14.77 -3.43
C TYR A 37 5.49 -13.85 -2.65
N VAL A 38 6.10 -13.18 -1.69
CA VAL A 38 5.55 -12.02 -1.01
C VAL A 38 6.45 -10.82 -1.20
N ALA A 39 5.93 -9.63 -0.97
CA ALA A 39 6.75 -8.43 -0.87
C ALA A 39 6.23 -7.54 0.27
N PRO A 40 7.12 -6.96 1.08
CA PRO A 40 6.73 -5.96 2.05
C PRO A 40 6.22 -4.72 1.34
N VAL A 41 5.10 -4.18 1.80
CA VAL A 41 4.54 -2.92 1.33
C VAL A 41 5.26 -1.78 2.06
N ARG A 42 5.68 -0.79 1.29
CA ARG A 42 6.41 0.39 1.78
C ARG A 42 5.57 1.66 1.77
N GLY A 43 4.38 1.58 1.22
CA GLY A 43 3.42 2.67 1.13
C GLY A 43 2.46 2.46 -0.02
N HIS A 44 1.53 3.40 -0.16
CA HIS A 44 0.65 3.48 -1.32
C HIS A 44 0.28 4.92 -1.67
N GLU A 45 0.01 5.17 -2.96
CA GLU A 45 -0.53 6.45 -3.45
C GLU A 45 -1.68 6.22 -4.44
N LEU A 46 -2.59 7.20 -4.52
CA LEU A 46 -3.62 7.24 -5.56
C LEU A 46 -3.06 8.00 -6.76
N THR A 47 -3.23 7.44 -7.95
CA THR A 47 -2.70 7.99 -9.20
C THR A 47 -3.56 7.52 -10.36
N THR A 48 -3.31 8.02 -11.57
CA THR A 48 -4.02 7.61 -12.78
C THR A 48 -3.21 6.64 -13.63
N ARG A 49 -3.86 5.92 -14.54
CA ARG A 49 -3.20 5.04 -15.51
C ARG A 49 -2.13 5.78 -16.33
N GLY A 50 -2.44 6.98 -16.79
CA GLY A 50 -1.55 7.78 -17.64
C GLY A 50 -0.30 8.26 -16.92
N GLU A 51 -0.39 8.48 -15.60
CA GLU A 51 0.76 8.80 -14.73
C GLU A 51 1.60 7.55 -14.42
N LEU A 52 0.95 6.40 -14.21
CA LEU A 52 1.61 5.13 -13.90
C LEU A 52 2.35 4.53 -15.09
N LEU A 53 1.74 4.58 -16.27
CA LEU A 53 2.20 3.93 -17.48
C LEU A 53 2.52 5.02 -18.50
N LYS A 54 3.78 5.46 -18.53
CA LYS A 54 4.24 6.60 -19.35
C LYS A 54 3.89 6.47 -20.84
N ASP A 55 3.89 5.26 -21.37
CA ASP A 55 3.56 5.00 -22.78
C ASP A 55 2.04 4.97 -23.07
N GLU A 56 1.21 5.13 -22.03
CA GLU A 56 -0.26 5.03 -22.11
C GLU A 56 -0.97 6.34 -21.74
N THR A 57 -0.30 7.48 -21.85
CA THR A 57 -0.90 8.79 -21.51
C THR A 57 -2.14 9.12 -22.35
N ASP A 58 -2.18 8.71 -23.63
CA ASP A 58 -3.32 8.91 -24.53
C ASP A 58 -4.28 7.70 -24.59
N HIS A 59 -4.10 6.71 -23.71
CA HIS A 59 -4.97 5.54 -23.68
C HIS A 59 -6.41 5.98 -23.32
N PRO A 60 -7.48 5.36 -23.89
CA PRO A 60 -8.87 5.69 -23.56
C PRO A 60 -9.22 5.62 -22.06
N ARG A 61 -8.38 4.90 -21.30
CA ARG A 61 -8.47 4.70 -19.84
C ARG A 61 -7.37 5.43 -19.07
N ALA A 62 -6.68 6.39 -19.66
CA ALA A 62 -5.56 7.10 -19.01
C ALA A 62 -5.98 7.76 -17.68
N ARG A 63 -7.24 8.19 -17.58
CA ARG A 63 -7.81 8.80 -16.36
C ARG A 63 -8.38 7.81 -15.34
N GLU A 64 -8.36 6.51 -15.62
CA GLU A 64 -8.77 5.53 -14.60
C GLU A 64 -7.82 5.58 -13.41
N GLU A 65 -8.40 5.55 -12.20
CA GLU A 65 -7.66 5.63 -10.95
C GLU A 65 -7.15 4.27 -10.50
N TYR A 66 -5.94 4.27 -9.93
CA TYR A 66 -5.26 3.10 -9.41
C TYR A 66 -4.59 3.45 -8.08
N PHE A 67 -4.59 2.50 -7.16
CA PHE A 67 -3.61 2.50 -6.10
C PHE A 67 -2.29 1.98 -6.65
N LYS A 68 -1.22 2.76 -6.47
CA LYS A 68 0.15 2.33 -6.66
C LYS A 68 0.73 1.94 -5.32
N ILE A 69 1.00 0.66 -5.15
CA ILE A 69 1.59 0.09 -3.94
C ILE A 69 3.10 0.04 -4.14
N GLN A 70 3.86 0.74 -3.30
CA GLN A 70 5.32 0.66 -3.30
C GLN A 70 5.75 -0.64 -2.61
N LEU A 71 6.62 -1.41 -3.26
CA LEU A 71 7.06 -2.72 -2.78
C LEU A 71 8.55 -2.71 -2.45
N GLY A 72 8.92 -3.46 -1.40
CA GLY A 72 10.29 -3.90 -1.18
C GLY A 72 10.71 -5.02 -2.12
N GLY A 73 11.76 -5.76 -1.73
CA GLY A 73 12.22 -6.92 -2.48
C GLY A 73 11.20 -8.06 -2.46
N LEU A 74 11.15 -8.85 -3.53
CA LEU A 74 10.38 -10.09 -3.53
C LEU A 74 11.08 -11.12 -2.64
N GLU A 75 10.31 -11.71 -1.74
CA GLU A 75 10.74 -12.73 -0.81
C GLU A 75 10.06 -14.05 -1.17
N LYS A 76 10.87 -15.10 -1.31
CA LYS A 76 10.36 -16.42 -1.66
C LYS A 76 9.92 -17.15 -0.41
N LEU A 77 8.70 -17.69 -0.43
CA LEU A 77 8.20 -18.57 0.63
C LEU A 77 9.01 -19.86 0.68
N LYS A 78 9.18 -20.42 1.89
CA LYS A 78 9.86 -21.70 2.09
C LYS A 78 9.15 -22.83 1.33
N GLU A 79 7.82 -22.84 1.39
CA GLU A 79 6.96 -23.76 0.65
C GLU A 79 5.90 -22.97 -0.12
N PRO A 80 5.59 -23.34 -1.37
CA PRO A 80 4.56 -22.69 -2.16
C PRO A 80 3.16 -23.07 -1.65
N ILE A 81 2.26 -22.10 -1.56
CA ILE A 81 0.86 -22.31 -1.18
C ILE A 81 0.05 -22.61 -2.45
N ARG A 82 -0.53 -23.81 -2.56
CA ARG A 82 -1.14 -24.31 -3.80
C ARG A 82 -2.65 -24.08 -3.88
N SER A 83 -3.16 -24.00 -5.10
CA SER A 83 -4.58 -24.00 -5.42
C SER A 83 -5.05 -25.41 -5.77
N GLU A 84 -6.05 -25.92 -5.04
CA GLU A 84 -6.80 -27.12 -5.46
C GLU A 84 -8.18 -26.75 -6.00
N LYS A 85 -9.11 -26.39 -5.10
CA LYS A 85 -10.51 -26.03 -5.40
C LYS A 85 -10.81 -24.61 -4.94
N TRP A 86 -10.04 -23.65 -5.45
CA TRP A 86 -10.20 -22.25 -5.08
C TRP A 86 -11.32 -21.57 -5.88
N LYS A 87 -12.24 -20.89 -5.19
CA LYS A 87 -13.21 -20.01 -5.85
C LYS A 87 -12.50 -18.75 -6.33
N ARG A 88 -12.91 -18.21 -7.49
CA ARG A 88 -12.35 -16.94 -7.98
C ARG A 88 -12.51 -15.85 -6.93
N LEU A 89 -11.40 -15.35 -6.43
CA LEU A 89 -11.32 -14.26 -5.46
C LEU A 89 -10.22 -13.31 -5.90
N THR A 90 -10.52 -12.01 -5.93
CA THR A 90 -9.55 -10.98 -6.33
C THR A 90 -8.60 -10.63 -5.19
N PHE A 91 -9.12 -10.52 -3.96
CA PHE A 91 -8.35 -10.16 -2.77
C PHE A 91 -8.82 -10.96 -1.55
N LEU A 92 -7.87 -11.41 -0.74
CA LEU A 92 -8.08 -12.06 0.56
C LEU A 92 -7.20 -11.37 1.60
N TYR A 93 -7.74 -11.11 2.78
CA TYR A 93 -6.93 -10.76 3.93
C TYR A 93 -6.63 -12.00 4.75
N THR A 94 -5.39 -12.08 5.21
CA THR A 94 -4.88 -13.14 6.06
C THR A 94 -3.82 -12.56 7.00
N THR A 95 -3.39 -13.32 8.00
CA THR A 95 -2.30 -12.93 8.89
C THR A 95 -0.99 -13.59 8.47
N GLY A 96 0.13 -13.09 9.00
CA GLY A 96 1.42 -13.74 8.80
C GLY A 96 1.45 -15.18 9.31
N GLU A 97 0.75 -15.46 10.42
CA GLU A 97 0.64 -16.82 10.97
C GLU A 97 -0.06 -17.79 10.01
N TYR A 98 -1.21 -17.40 9.45
CA TYR A 98 -1.92 -18.21 8.46
C TYR A 98 -1.07 -18.39 7.19
N LEU A 99 -0.44 -17.31 6.72
CA LEU A 99 0.43 -17.36 5.54
C LEU A 99 1.60 -18.35 5.70
N LEU A 100 2.27 -18.33 6.86
CA LEU A 100 3.45 -19.16 7.11
C LEU A 100 3.11 -20.65 7.33
N ASN A 101 1.88 -20.95 7.76
CA ASN A 101 1.42 -22.32 8.01
C ASN A 101 0.61 -22.92 6.85
N ALA A 102 0.15 -22.08 5.90
CA ALA A 102 -0.68 -22.51 4.78
C ALA A 102 0.05 -23.44 3.81
N LYS A 103 -0.62 -24.50 3.38
CA LYS A 103 -0.19 -25.35 2.26
C LYS A 103 -1.11 -25.19 1.05
N LEU A 104 -2.38 -24.91 1.31
CA LEU A 104 -3.43 -24.65 0.33
C LEU A 104 -3.97 -23.23 0.49
N LEU A 105 -4.51 -22.65 -0.58
CA LEU A 105 -5.13 -21.33 -0.51
C LEU A 105 -6.30 -21.26 0.51
N ASN A 106 -7.02 -22.37 0.72
CA ASN A 106 -8.07 -22.47 1.74
C ASN A 106 -7.55 -22.27 3.16
N ASP A 107 -6.28 -22.59 3.40
CA ASP A 107 -5.65 -22.41 4.72
C ASP A 107 -5.35 -20.94 5.02
N LEU A 108 -5.45 -20.04 4.02
CA LEU A 108 -5.28 -18.59 4.23
C LEU A 108 -6.56 -17.93 4.79
N VAL A 109 -7.68 -18.63 4.75
CA VAL A 109 -8.98 -18.08 5.17
C VAL A 109 -9.05 -18.06 6.69
N VAL A 110 -9.04 -16.85 7.23
CA VAL A 110 -9.14 -16.64 8.68
C VAL A 110 -10.49 -17.13 9.23
N HIS A 111 -10.42 -17.90 10.32
CA HIS A 111 -11.58 -18.43 11.02
C HIS A 111 -12.51 -17.31 11.48
N ALA A 112 -13.82 -17.59 11.51
CA ALA A 112 -14.84 -16.56 11.73
C ALA A 112 -14.65 -15.78 13.04
N GLU A 113 -14.19 -16.46 14.09
CA GLU A 113 -13.94 -15.90 15.42
C GLU A 113 -12.80 -14.87 15.42
N GLU A 114 -11.82 -15.02 14.53
CA GLU A 114 -10.66 -14.13 14.42
C GLU A 114 -10.86 -12.98 13.42
N ARG A 115 -11.91 -13.04 12.58
CA ARG A 115 -12.15 -12.03 11.53
C ARG A 115 -12.40 -10.64 12.09
N GLU A 116 -13.12 -10.53 13.21
CA GLU A 116 -13.39 -9.22 13.83
C GLU A 116 -12.10 -8.55 14.31
N ILE A 117 -11.18 -9.35 14.87
CA ILE A 117 -9.87 -8.87 15.32
C ILE A 117 -9.06 -8.42 14.11
N LEU A 118 -8.99 -9.23 13.05
CA LEU A 118 -8.30 -8.86 11.80
C LEU A 118 -8.85 -7.55 11.22
N TRP A 119 -10.17 -7.41 11.16
CA TRP A 119 -10.81 -6.19 10.65
C TRP A 119 -10.54 -4.98 11.53
N LYS A 120 -10.50 -5.15 12.85
CA LYS A 120 -10.12 -4.09 13.78
C LYS A 120 -8.68 -3.63 13.52
N SER A 121 -7.73 -4.55 13.43
CA SER A 121 -6.32 -4.23 13.15
C SER A 121 -6.12 -3.55 11.79
N LEU A 122 -6.83 -3.99 10.75
CA LEU A 122 -6.77 -3.34 9.43
C LEU A 122 -7.31 -1.90 9.47
N ARG A 123 -8.40 -1.65 10.21
CA ARG A 123 -8.96 -0.29 10.35
C ARG A 123 -8.02 0.62 11.14
N GLU A 124 -7.57 0.17 12.30
CA GLU A 124 -6.62 0.92 13.13
C GLU A 124 -5.37 1.28 12.35
N ARG A 125 -4.87 0.35 11.52
CA ARG A 125 -3.73 0.63 10.64
C ARG A 125 -4.06 1.67 9.57
N ALA A 126 -5.18 1.54 8.89
CA ALA A 126 -5.58 2.49 7.85
C ALA A 126 -5.74 3.91 8.41
N GLU A 127 -6.29 4.03 9.62
CA GLU A 127 -6.43 5.29 10.35
C GLU A 127 -5.05 5.85 10.75
N ASN A 128 -4.18 5.00 11.31
CA ASN A 128 -2.84 5.41 11.71
C ASN A 128 -1.96 5.80 10.52
N GLU A 129 -2.01 5.09 9.40
CA GLU A 129 -1.24 5.44 8.18
C GLU A 129 -1.74 6.74 7.55
N GLN A 130 -3.04 7.08 7.70
CA GLN A 130 -3.55 8.41 7.35
C GLN A 130 -3.03 9.49 8.32
N LEU A 131 -2.91 9.18 9.61
CA LEU A 131 -2.37 10.08 10.63
C LEU A 131 -0.85 10.32 10.47
N TYR A 132 -0.09 9.32 10.01
CA TYR A 132 1.35 9.43 9.73
C TYR A 132 1.70 10.16 8.42
N LYS A 133 0.72 10.69 7.66
CA LYS A 133 0.99 11.64 6.57
C LYS A 133 1.28 13.06 7.09
N THR A 134 2.22 13.17 8.02
CA THR A 134 2.94 14.42 8.31
C THR A 134 4.41 14.12 8.59
N ASP A 135 5.07 13.41 7.68
CA ASP A 135 6.53 13.25 7.71
C ASP A 135 7.20 14.45 7.02
N LEU A 136 7.10 15.63 7.65
CA LEU A 136 8.28 16.49 7.71
C LEU A 136 9.17 15.85 8.79
N PRO A 137 10.49 15.68 8.58
CA PRO A 137 11.36 15.30 9.69
C PRO A 137 11.11 16.28 10.85
N GLU A 138 11.27 15.83 12.10
CA GLU A 138 11.57 16.74 13.21
C GLU A 138 12.88 17.44 12.85
N ALA A 139 12.74 18.48 12.06
CA ALA A 139 13.83 19.29 11.62
C ALA A 139 13.92 20.34 12.71
N ASP A 140 14.94 20.21 13.55
CA ASP A 140 15.34 21.24 14.51
C ASP A 140 15.93 22.42 13.73
N ILE A 141 15.13 22.97 12.81
CA ILE A 141 15.50 24.05 11.91
C ILE A 141 15.18 25.34 12.67
N PRO A 142 16.19 26.17 12.95
CA PRO A 142 15.97 27.47 13.57
C PRO A 142 14.93 28.26 12.76
N PRO A 143 13.97 28.95 13.42
CA PRO A 143 12.87 29.64 12.76
C PRO A 143 13.29 30.56 11.60
N GLU A 144 14.48 31.15 11.70
CA GLU A 144 15.04 32.08 10.71
C GLU A 144 15.32 31.39 9.37
N VAL A 145 15.72 30.11 9.40
CA VAL A 145 16.01 29.31 8.21
C VAL A 145 14.72 28.87 7.52
N LEU A 146 13.66 28.58 8.30
CA LEU A 146 12.33 28.26 7.76
C LEU A 146 11.75 29.45 7.00
N ILE A 147 11.86 30.65 7.55
CA ILE A 147 11.38 31.91 6.95
C ILE A 147 12.10 32.20 5.63
N ALA A 148 13.43 31.99 5.59
CA ALA A 148 14.24 32.16 4.39
C ALA A 148 13.88 31.16 3.28
N LEU A 149 13.65 29.89 3.61
CA LEU A 149 13.24 28.85 2.66
C LEU A 149 11.84 29.08 2.09
N LEU A 150 10.91 29.59 2.90
CA LEU A 150 9.53 29.85 2.52
C LEU A 150 9.34 31.19 1.78
N GLY A 151 10.39 32.01 1.67
CA GLY A 151 10.35 33.29 0.96
C GLY A 151 9.43 34.33 1.61
N ILE A 152 9.09 34.15 2.88
CA ILE A 152 8.23 35.07 3.63
C ILE A 152 9.12 36.27 4.03
N LYS A 153 8.88 37.44 3.41
CA LYS A 153 9.47 38.68 3.92
C LYS A 153 8.76 39.05 5.22
N GLU A 154 9.50 39.17 6.31
CA GLU A 154 8.99 39.81 7.52
C GLU A 154 8.45 41.20 7.16
N ALA A 155 7.15 41.39 7.35
CA ALA A 155 6.57 42.72 7.39
C ALA A 155 7.09 43.40 8.66
N LYS A 156 7.93 44.41 8.49
CA LYS A 156 8.46 45.22 9.58
C LYS A 156 7.31 46.01 10.21
N GLU A 157 6.71 45.48 11.28
CA GLU A 157 5.80 46.28 12.10
C GLU A 157 6.62 47.26 12.94
N SER A 158 6.64 48.51 12.47
CA SER A 158 7.01 49.68 13.23
C SER A 158 5.92 49.92 14.28
N TYR A 159 6.13 49.50 15.52
CA TYR A 159 5.36 50.04 16.64
C TYR A 159 5.87 51.46 16.89
N GLY A 160 5.06 52.44 16.48
CA GLY A 160 5.23 53.83 16.90
C GLY A 160 4.95 53.93 18.39
N ASP A 161 5.89 54.50 19.13
CA ASP A 161 5.69 54.90 20.51
C ASP A 161 4.56 55.95 20.57
N PHE A 162 3.54 55.63 21.36
CA PHE A 162 2.67 56.62 21.98
C PHE A 162 3.11 56.74 23.44
N ASP A 163 3.97 57.72 23.73
CA ASP A 163 3.76 58.79 24.72
C ASP A 163 4.93 59.79 24.71
#